data_AF-A0A2W4J670-F1
#
_entry.id   AF-A0A2W4J670-F1
#
_cell.length_a   1.000
_cell.length_b   1.000
_cell.length_c   1.000
_cell.angle_alpha   90.00
_cell.angle_beta   90.00
_cell.angle_gamma   90.00
#
_symmetry.space_group_name_H-M   'P 1'
#
loop_
_entity.id
_entity.type
_entity.pdbx_description
1 polymer ?
#
loop_
_entity_poly.entity_id
_entity_poly.type
_entity_poly.pdbx_seq_one_letter_code
_entity_poly.pdbx_strand_id
1 'polypeptide(L)'
;MKVPSLALVALLPVVAQAAMAEVPVLAGRWLPGIDAARLEEARPGDWVEYRLTLDGRPVGGYVRYVHGGREAEGIRLEIWVSSRPGSGTLGFELWLERLHDGRYRLARIRRRWMGGETTEIPVESGETELEESSAVAEGELASTPAAVMTEAGVLSARRVELRREGRPAFRIWFSETVPILGIARAEHPGGVGWELLAYGDSSRLLFDEAGAKR
;
A
#
# COMPACT_ATOMS: atom_id res chain seq x y z
N MET A 1 11.45 7.28 19.94
CA MET A 1 10.59 6.21 19.41
C MET A 1 11.11 5.91 18.01
N LYS A 2 11.74 4.74 17.77
CA LYS A 2 12.28 4.39 16.45
C LYS A 2 11.09 4.07 15.53
N VAL A 3 10.89 4.88 14.50
CA VAL A 3 9.81 4.66 13.53
C VAL A 3 10.37 3.70 12.46
N PRO A 4 9.69 2.59 12.13
CA PRO A 4 10.12 1.73 11.04
C PRO A 4 10.12 2.52 9.72
N SER A 5 11.16 2.30 8.92
CA SER A 5 11.45 2.97 7.65
C SER A 5 10.21 3.15 6.77
N LEU A 6 9.83 4.41 6.51
CA LEU A 6 8.70 4.78 5.66
C LEU A 6 9.12 4.95 4.18
N ALA A 7 9.67 3.89 3.57
CA ALA A 7 9.95 3.84 2.13
C ALA A 7 8.70 3.46 1.28
N LEU A 8 7.51 3.89 1.74
CA LEU A 8 6.22 3.24 1.50
C LEU A 8 5.65 3.39 0.08
N VAL A 9 6.11 4.34 -0.74
CA VAL A 9 5.44 4.61 -2.03
C VAL A 9 6.34 4.44 -3.25
N ALA A 10 7.64 4.27 -3.04
CA ALA A 10 8.58 3.94 -4.10
C ALA A 10 8.56 2.44 -4.49
N LEU A 11 8.00 1.55 -3.66
CA LEU A 11 7.97 0.10 -3.93
C LEU A 11 6.77 -0.36 -4.76
N LEU A 12 5.66 0.38 -4.77
CA LEU A 12 4.44 0.00 -5.50
C LEU A 12 4.58 0.06 -7.03
N PRO A 13 5.28 1.06 -7.62
CA PRO A 13 5.70 0.96 -9.01
C PRO A 13 6.78 -0.10 -9.21
N VAL A 14 7.67 -0.37 -8.25
CA VAL A 14 8.77 -1.34 -8.41
C VAL A 14 8.29 -2.78 -8.43
N VAL A 15 7.30 -3.18 -7.64
CA VAL A 15 6.73 -4.54 -7.70
C VAL A 15 5.93 -4.72 -8.99
N ALA A 16 5.13 -3.72 -9.39
CA ALA A 16 4.42 -3.76 -10.68
C ALA A 16 5.39 -3.78 -11.88
N GLN A 17 6.47 -3.00 -11.82
CA GLN A 17 7.46 -2.89 -12.90
C GLN A 17 8.42 -4.09 -12.94
N ALA A 18 8.85 -4.62 -11.80
CA ALA A 18 9.63 -5.87 -11.72
C ALA A 18 8.78 -7.07 -12.18
N ALA A 19 7.50 -7.13 -11.80
CA ALA A 19 6.58 -8.18 -12.25
C ALA A 19 6.20 -8.08 -13.74
N MET A 20 6.25 -6.88 -14.33
CA MET A 20 6.14 -6.67 -15.77
C MET A 20 7.44 -6.98 -16.52
N ALA A 21 8.60 -6.88 -15.85
CA ALA A 21 9.93 -7.09 -16.42
C ALA A 21 10.53 -8.48 -16.14
N GLU A 22 9.78 -9.41 -15.55
CA GLU A 22 10.24 -10.76 -15.15
C GLU A 22 11.50 -10.76 -14.27
N VAL A 23 11.67 -9.71 -13.47
CA VAL A 23 12.79 -9.60 -12.52
C VAL A 23 12.40 -10.30 -11.22
N PRO A 24 13.28 -11.15 -10.63
CA PRO A 24 13.02 -11.78 -9.35
C PRO A 24 12.65 -10.75 -8.28
N VAL A 25 11.55 -11.02 -7.57
CA VAL A 25 11.14 -10.23 -6.42
C VAL A 25 11.92 -10.75 -5.22
N LEU A 26 12.87 -9.98 -4.71
CA LEU A 26 13.66 -10.35 -3.53
C LEU A 26 12.73 -10.65 -2.34
N ALA A 27 12.71 -11.90 -1.86
CA ALA A 27 12.13 -12.24 -0.57
C ALA A 27 13.01 -11.63 0.53
N GLY A 28 12.40 -11.26 1.65
CA GLY A 28 13.09 -10.51 2.71
C GLY A 28 13.02 -9.00 2.54
N ARG A 29 12.52 -8.49 1.40
CA ARG A 29 12.06 -7.10 1.33
C ARG A 29 10.79 -6.96 2.17
N TRP A 30 10.99 -6.35 3.34
CA TRP A 30 9.99 -5.56 4.06
C TRP A 30 8.98 -4.94 3.09
N LEU A 31 7.69 -4.93 3.45
CA LEU A 31 6.72 -3.99 2.89
C LEU A 31 6.72 -2.75 3.81
N PRO A 32 7.72 -1.84 3.71
CA PRO A 32 7.90 -0.73 4.63
C PRO A 32 6.65 0.15 4.65
N GLY A 33 6.01 0.27 5.83
CA GLY A 33 4.87 1.16 6.08
C GLY A 33 3.48 0.51 5.99
N ILE A 34 3.38 -0.82 5.78
CA ILE A 34 2.18 -1.54 6.24
C ILE A 34 2.27 -1.60 7.75
N ASP A 35 1.33 -0.94 8.41
CA ASP A 35 1.14 -1.10 9.84
C ASP A 35 0.67 -2.55 10.08
N ALA A 36 1.54 -3.36 10.68
CA ALA A 36 1.24 -4.76 10.98
C ALA A 36 -0.04 -4.89 11.82
N ALA A 37 -0.30 -3.93 12.72
CA ALA A 37 -1.53 -3.90 13.50
C ALA A 37 -2.76 -3.75 12.59
N ARG A 38 -2.72 -2.83 11.61
CA ARG A 38 -3.84 -2.66 10.66
C ARG A 38 -4.07 -3.87 9.79
N LEU A 39 -3.00 -4.52 9.34
CA LEU A 39 -3.12 -5.72 8.54
C LEU A 39 -3.71 -6.87 9.37
N GLU A 40 -3.34 -6.97 10.65
CA GLU A 40 -3.89 -7.95 11.58
C GLU A 40 -5.35 -7.67 11.98
N GLU A 41 -5.75 -6.39 12.04
CA GLU A 41 -7.12 -5.96 12.36
C GLU A 41 -8.07 -6.02 11.15
N ALA A 42 -7.53 -6.02 9.93
CA ALA A 42 -8.31 -6.11 8.70
C ALA A 42 -9.06 -7.44 8.60
N ARG A 43 -10.30 -7.38 8.12
CA ARG A 43 -11.16 -8.55 7.94
C ARG A 43 -10.97 -9.13 6.55
N PRO A 44 -11.15 -10.46 6.38
CA PRO A 44 -11.25 -11.04 5.04
C PRO A 44 -12.32 -10.31 4.22
N GLY A 45 -11.95 -9.90 3.00
CA GLY A 45 -12.78 -9.14 2.09
C GLY A 45 -12.70 -7.63 2.24
N ASP A 46 -12.04 -7.09 3.28
CA ASP A 46 -11.73 -5.66 3.33
C ASP A 46 -10.91 -5.27 2.10
N TRP A 47 -11.17 -4.09 1.55
CA TRP A 47 -10.47 -3.62 0.37
C TRP A 47 -10.32 -2.10 0.34
N VAL A 48 -9.27 -1.65 -0.33
CA VAL A 48 -9.01 -0.24 -0.62
C VAL A 48 -8.59 -0.10 -2.07
N GLU A 49 -8.99 0.97 -2.73
CA GLU A 49 -8.63 1.29 -4.10
C GLU A 49 -8.07 2.70 -4.17
N TYR A 50 -6.93 2.82 -4.86
CA TYR A 50 -6.20 4.06 -5.05
C TYR A 50 -6.16 4.41 -6.53
N ARG A 51 -6.18 5.70 -6.80
CA ARG A 51 -5.92 6.27 -8.13
C ARG A 51 -4.56 6.97 -8.15
N LEU A 52 -3.83 6.78 -9.24
CA LEU A 52 -2.59 7.50 -9.55
C LEU A 52 -2.94 8.93 -9.96
N THR A 53 -2.26 9.89 -9.34
CA THR A 53 -2.39 11.31 -9.64
C THR A 53 -1.05 11.90 -10.09
N LEU A 54 -1.10 12.87 -10.99
CA LEU A 54 0.01 13.76 -11.33
C LEU A 54 -0.45 15.19 -11.12
N ASP A 55 0.26 15.93 -10.26
CA ASP A 55 -0.08 17.28 -9.83
C ASP A 55 -1.53 17.38 -9.30
N GLY A 56 -1.94 16.35 -8.55
CA GLY A 56 -3.28 16.23 -7.98
C GLY A 56 -4.38 15.87 -8.98
N ARG A 57 -4.05 15.60 -10.25
CA ARG A 57 -5.00 15.19 -11.29
C ARG A 57 -4.91 13.70 -11.60
N PRO A 58 -6.02 12.96 -11.74
CA PRO A 58 -5.98 11.55 -12.10
C PRO A 58 -5.36 11.31 -13.48
N VAL A 59 -4.52 10.29 -13.61
CA VAL A 59 -3.84 9.93 -14.87
C VAL A 59 -4.09 8.49 -15.35
N GLY A 60 -5.12 7.82 -14.80
CA GLY A 60 -5.61 6.54 -15.33
C GLY A 60 -4.89 5.28 -14.85
N GLY A 61 -4.17 5.33 -13.74
CA GLY A 61 -3.65 4.14 -13.05
C GLY A 61 -4.43 3.88 -11.76
N TYR A 62 -4.81 2.64 -11.50
CA TYR A 62 -5.53 2.25 -10.30
C TYR A 62 -4.91 1.01 -9.67
N VAL A 63 -4.86 1.00 -8.34
CA VAL A 63 -4.39 -0.14 -7.56
C VAL A 63 -5.40 -0.43 -6.46
N ARG A 64 -5.88 -1.67 -6.39
CA ARG A 64 -6.76 -2.15 -5.34
C ARG A 64 -6.08 -3.21 -4.51
N TYR A 65 -6.20 -3.11 -3.20
CA TYR A 65 -5.78 -4.12 -2.24
C TYR A 65 -7.02 -4.80 -1.68
N VAL A 66 -6.97 -6.12 -1.54
CA VAL A 66 -8.02 -6.90 -0.88
C VAL A 66 -7.36 -7.80 0.15
N HIS A 67 -7.84 -7.72 1.38
CA HIS A 67 -7.39 -8.59 2.45
C HIS A 67 -8.02 -9.98 2.26
N GLY A 68 -7.23 -10.96 1.83
CA GLY A 68 -7.68 -12.32 1.56
C GLY A 68 -7.94 -13.15 2.82
N GLY A 69 -7.51 -12.66 3.98
CA GLY A 69 -7.68 -13.31 5.27
C GLY A 69 -6.38 -13.86 5.85
N ARG A 70 -6.51 -14.46 7.03
CA ARG A 70 -5.40 -15.07 7.78
C ARG A 70 -5.40 -16.58 7.58
N GLU A 71 -4.25 -17.11 7.22
CA GLU A 71 -3.97 -18.53 7.06
C GLU A 71 -2.93 -18.96 8.11
N ALA A 72 -2.67 -20.27 8.25
CA ALA A 72 -1.72 -20.79 9.24
C ALA A 72 -0.30 -20.21 9.07
N GLU A 73 0.07 -19.88 7.83
CA GLU A 73 1.39 -19.41 7.43
C GLU A 73 1.51 -17.87 7.42
N GLY A 74 0.40 -17.13 7.58
CA GLY A 74 0.44 -15.67 7.49
C GLY A 74 -0.86 -15.01 7.03
N ILE A 75 -0.73 -13.88 6.34
CA ILE A 75 -1.83 -13.11 5.77
C ILE A 75 -1.77 -13.19 4.24
N ARG A 76 -2.92 -13.45 3.62
CA ARG A 76 -3.07 -13.35 2.17
C ARG A 76 -3.53 -11.95 1.80
N LEU A 77 -2.81 -11.29 0.90
CA LEU A 77 -3.15 -9.97 0.36
C LEU A 77 -3.23 -10.05 -1.16
N GLU A 78 -4.34 -9.59 -1.74
CA GLU A 78 -4.49 -9.51 -3.19
C GLU A 78 -4.27 -8.07 -3.65
N ILE A 79 -3.54 -7.88 -4.75
CA ILE A 79 -3.29 -6.59 -5.36
C ILE A 79 -3.76 -6.62 -6.81
N TRP A 80 -4.63 -5.70 -7.18
CA TRP A 80 -5.15 -5.56 -8.53
C TRP A 80 -4.70 -4.24 -9.13
N VAL A 81 -4.03 -4.29 -10.28
CA VAL A 81 -3.60 -3.12 -11.06
C VAL A 81 -4.48 -3.00 -12.28
N SER A 82 -4.95 -1.79 -12.56
CA SER A 82 -5.85 -1.53 -13.68
C SER A 82 -5.67 -0.14 -14.28
N SER A 83 -6.11 0.02 -15.53
CA SER A 83 -6.13 1.31 -16.24
C SER A 83 -7.49 2.03 -16.13
N ARG A 84 -8.49 1.36 -15.56
CA ARG A 84 -9.82 1.90 -15.29
C ARG A 84 -10.30 1.43 -13.92
N PRO A 85 -11.12 2.22 -13.21
CA PRO A 85 -11.68 1.80 -11.92
C PRO A 85 -12.37 0.44 -12.03
N GLY A 86 -12.06 -0.48 -11.12
CA GLY A 86 -12.70 -1.79 -11.05
C GLY A 86 -12.43 -2.77 -12.21
N SER A 87 -11.57 -2.44 -13.18
CA SER A 87 -11.37 -3.31 -14.36
C SER A 87 -10.32 -4.42 -14.17
N GLY A 88 -9.60 -4.42 -13.04
CA GLY A 88 -8.73 -5.51 -12.56
C GLY A 88 -7.82 -6.18 -13.60
N THR A 89 -7.02 -5.45 -14.39
CA THR A 89 -6.26 -6.01 -15.53
C THR A 89 -5.19 -7.04 -15.15
N LEU A 90 -4.49 -6.81 -14.03
CA LEU A 90 -3.41 -7.64 -13.53
C LEU A 90 -3.56 -7.82 -12.02
N GLY A 91 -3.60 -9.06 -11.56
CA GLY A 91 -3.73 -9.44 -10.16
C GLY A 91 -2.44 -10.06 -9.61
N PHE A 92 -2.20 -9.83 -8.33
CA PHE A 92 -1.17 -10.50 -7.55
C PHE A 92 -1.77 -11.07 -6.28
N GLU A 93 -1.43 -12.30 -5.95
CA GLU A 93 -1.70 -12.90 -4.65
C GLU A 93 -0.40 -12.94 -3.88
N LEU A 94 -0.34 -12.23 -2.76
CA LEU A 94 0.82 -12.16 -1.88
C LEU A 94 0.52 -12.95 -0.60
N TRP A 95 1.45 -13.80 -0.19
CA TRP A 95 1.45 -14.41 1.14
C TRP A 95 2.51 -13.73 2.01
N LEU A 96 2.03 -13.14 3.10
CA LEU A 96 2.83 -12.39 4.05
C LEU A 96 3.00 -13.22 5.31
N GLU A 97 4.20 -13.75 5.53
CA GLU A 97 4.53 -14.54 6.72
C GLU A 97 4.86 -13.61 7.88
N ARG A 98 4.31 -13.92 9.06
CA ARG A 98 4.57 -13.18 10.29
C ARG A 98 5.83 -13.70 10.96
N LEU A 99 6.80 -12.82 11.17
CA LEU A 99 8.04 -13.06 11.90
C LEU A 99 7.82 -12.98 13.41
N HIS A 100 8.77 -13.54 14.17
CA HIS A 100 8.72 -13.61 15.63
C HIS A 100 8.65 -12.24 16.32
N ASP A 101 9.15 -11.18 15.67
CA ASP A 101 9.14 -9.80 16.16
C ASP A 101 7.88 -9.02 15.76
N GLY A 102 6.83 -9.72 15.27
CA GLY A 102 5.55 -9.15 14.89
C GLY A 102 5.52 -8.53 13.49
N ARG A 103 6.63 -8.60 12.77
CA ARG A 103 6.76 -8.05 11.42
C ARG A 103 6.29 -9.02 10.34
N TYR A 104 6.11 -8.55 9.11
CA TYR A 104 5.73 -9.39 7.97
C TYR A 104 6.80 -9.41 6.87
N ARG A 105 7.06 -10.58 6.30
CA ARG A 105 7.87 -10.76 5.07
C ARG A 105 7.01 -11.33 3.95
N LEU A 106 7.33 -10.97 2.70
CA LEU A 106 6.75 -11.64 1.54
C LEU A 106 7.35 -13.05 1.42
N ALA A 107 6.52 -14.07 1.61
CA ALA A 107 6.92 -15.47 1.50
C ALA A 107 6.62 -16.05 0.12
N ARG A 108 5.52 -15.61 -0.50
CA ARG A 108 5.09 -16.10 -1.81
C ARG A 108 4.38 -15.01 -2.60
N ILE A 109 4.57 -15.01 -3.91
CA ILE A 109 3.80 -14.19 -4.84
C ILE A 109 3.34 -15.03 -6.03
N ARG A 110 2.05 -14.91 -6.36
CA ARG A 110 1.50 -15.39 -7.62
C ARG A 110 0.99 -14.23 -8.43
N ARG A 111 1.20 -14.28 -9.74
CA ARG A 111 0.69 -13.33 -10.72
C ARG A 111 -0.47 -13.96 -11.47
N ARG A 112 -1.54 -13.22 -11.65
CA ARG A 112 -2.73 -13.62 -12.39
C ARG A 112 -3.12 -12.56 -13.40
N TRP A 113 -3.18 -12.93 -14.67
CA TRP A 113 -3.80 -12.09 -15.70
C TRP A 113 -5.31 -12.32 -15.73
N MET A 114 -6.10 -11.29 -16.04
CA MET A 114 -7.53 -11.47 -16.32
C MET A 114 -7.74 -12.51 -17.41
N GLY A 115 -8.41 -13.62 -17.06
CA GLY A 115 -8.67 -14.73 -17.98
C GLY A 115 -7.44 -15.55 -18.39
N GLY A 116 -6.27 -15.30 -17.80
CA GLY A 116 -5.03 -16.01 -18.10
C GLY A 116 -4.61 -16.99 -17.00
N GLU A 117 -3.48 -17.66 -17.24
CA GLU A 117 -2.89 -18.58 -16.27
C GLU A 117 -2.31 -17.83 -15.05
N THR A 118 -2.36 -18.49 -13.90
CA THR A 118 -1.68 -18.04 -12.70
C THR A 118 -0.24 -18.56 -12.72
N THR A 119 0.72 -17.64 -12.65
CA THR A 119 2.16 -17.97 -12.60
C THR A 119 2.72 -17.66 -11.22
N GLU A 120 3.45 -18.59 -10.63
CA GLU A 120 4.22 -18.33 -9.42
C GLU A 120 5.49 -17.54 -9.78
N ILE A 121 5.69 -16.41 -9.10
CA ILE A 121 6.91 -15.61 -9.26
C ILE A 121 7.91 -16.13 -8.22
N PRO A 122 9.13 -16.51 -8.63
CA PRO A 122 10.15 -16.95 -7.69
C PRO A 122 10.47 -15.81 -6.71
N VAL A 123 10.44 -16.14 -5.42
CA VAL A 123 10.78 -15.22 -4.33
C VAL A 123 12.13 -15.68 -3.78
N GLU A 124 13.20 -14.93 -4.05
CA GLU A 124 14.53 -15.33 -3.58
C GLU A 124 14.63 -15.13 -2.06
N SER A 125 14.84 -16.19 -1.29
CA SER A 125 15.08 -16.15 0.15
C SER A 125 16.45 -15.51 0.45
N GLY A 126 16.57 -14.21 0.21
CA GLY A 126 17.70 -13.43 0.63
C GLY A 126 17.47 -12.97 2.07
N GLU A 127 18.20 -13.57 3.02
CA GLU A 127 18.72 -12.78 4.14
C GLU A 127 19.76 -11.79 3.57
N THR A 128 19.35 -10.93 2.64
CA THR A 128 20.16 -9.78 2.34
C THR A 128 19.94 -8.88 3.54
N GLU A 129 20.84 -9.00 4.53
CA GLU A 129 21.26 -7.83 5.28
C GLU A 129 21.58 -6.79 4.22
N LEU A 130 20.59 -5.94 3.94
CA LEU A 130 20.87 -4.69 3.32
C LEU A 130 21.90 -4.06 4.28
N GLU A 131 23.14 -3.93 3.81
CA GLU A 131 23.85 -2.69 4.10
C GLU A 131 22.79 -1.60 4.01
N GLU A 132 22.65 -0.80 5.06
CA GLU A 132 21.72 0.32 5.18
C GLU A 132 22.05 1.40 4.11
N SER A 133 22.03 1.01 2.84
CA SER A 133 22.12 1.81 1.63
C SER A 133 20.71 2.11 1.09
N SER A 134 19.70 1.94 1.95
CA SER A 134 18.72 3.01 2.05
C SER A 134 19.51 4.20 2.55
N ALA A 135 19.76 5.21 1.72
CA ALA A 135 19.96 6.55 2.25
C ALA A 135 18.80 6.77 3.22
N VAL A 136 19.06 6.58 4.51
CA VAL A 136 18.06 6.65 5.56
C VAL A 136 17.55 8.05 5.39
N ALA A 137 16.32 8.19 4.91
CA ALA A 137 15.64 9.45 5.00
C ALA A 137 15.45 9.63 6.50
N GLU A 138 16.46 10.19 7.16
CA GLU A 138 16.38 10.79 8.48
C GLU A 138 15.45 11.98 8.30
N GLY A 139 14.16 11.67 8.24
CA GLY A 139 13.08 12.60 8.10
C GLY A 139 12.56 12.89 9.49
N GLU A 140 12.68 14.15 9.91
CA GLU A 140 11.93 14.66 11.03
C GLU A 140 10.43 14.42 10.77
N LEU A 141 9.84 13.51 11.53
CA LEU A 141 8.46 13.07 11.35
C LEU A 141 7.52 14.12 11.94
N ALA A 142 7.29 15.21 11.21
CA ALA A 142 6.26 16.16 11.57
C ALA A 142 4.89 15.50 11.35
N SER A 143 4.24 15.12 12.45
CA SER A 143 2.90 14.54 12.46
C SER A 143 1.88 15.62 12.80
N THR A 144 1.07 16.04 11.83
CA THR A 144 0.05 17.08 12.02
C THR A 144 -1.34 16.54 11.75
N PRO A 145 -2.33 16.74 12.63
CA PRO A 145 -3.73 16.49 12.29
C PRO A 145 -4.14 17.31 11.05
N ALA A 146 -4.90 16.70 10.16
CA ALA A 146 -5.35 17.29 8.91
C ALA A 146 -6.71 16.69 8.49
N ALA A 147 -7.47 17.44 7.70
CA ALA A 147 -8.52 16.88 6.87
C ALA A 147 -7.98 16.73 5.45
N VAL A 148 -8.24 15.59 4.81
CA VAL A 148 -7.88 15.34 3.42
C VAL A 148 -9.13 15.06 2.61
N MET A 149 -9.31 15.84 1.53
CA MET A 149 -10.35 15.59 0.54
C MET A 149 -9.82 14.57 -0.46
N THR A 150 -10.62 13.54 -0.71
CA THR A 150 -10.37 12.49 -1.70
C THR A 150 -11.66 12.23 -2.48
N GLU A 151 -11.62 11.40 -3.52
CA GLU A 151 -12.87 10.97 -4.19
C GLU A 151 -13.73 10.10 -3.25
N ALA A 152 -13.05 9.41 -2.32
CA ALA A 152 -13.59 8.72 -1.16
C ALA A 152 -14.21 9.66 -0.09
N GLY A 153 -14.24 10.98 -0.31
CA GLY A 153 -14.78 11.96 0.62
C GLY A 153 -13.73 12.63 1.51
N VAL A 154 -14.20 13.35 2.54
CA VAL A 154 -13.36 14.06 3.50
C VAL A 154 -13.01 13.15 4.66
N LEU A 155 -11.71 12.92 4.87
CA LEU A 155 -11.21 12.03 5.91
C LEU A 155 -10.42 12.83 6.94
N SER A 156 -10.68 12.58 8.23
CA SER A 156 -9.77 12.96 9.31
C SER A 156 -8.50 12.13 9.19
N ALA A 157 -7.35 12.80 9.12
CA ALA A 157 -6.08 12.16 8.87
C ALA A 157 -4.95 12.78 9.69
N ARG A 158 -3.88 12.01 9.83
CA ARG A 158 -2.60 12.43 10.36
C ARG A 158 -1.64 12.57 9.18
N ARG A 159 -1.21 13.79 8.89
CA ARG A 159 -0.21 14.05 7.87
C ARG A 159 1.18 13.77 8.43
N VAL A 160 1.92 12.93 7.72
CA VAL A 160 3.34 12.65 7.94
C VAL A 160 4.12 13.22 6.76
N GLU A 161 5.08 14.09 7.04
CA GLU A 161 6.03 14.57 6.04
C GLU A 161 7.39 13.91 6.28
N LEU A 162 7.91 13.23 5.27
CA LEU A 162 9.28 12.75 5.24
C LEU A 162 10.14 13.84 4.63
N ARG A 163 11.24 14.17 5.31
CA ARG A 163 12.21 15.16 4.87
C ARG A 163 13.52 14.45 4.54
N ARG A 164 14.19 14.91 3.49
CA ARG A 164 15.56 14.52 3.16
C ARG A 164 16.40 15.79 3.13
N GLU A 165 17.42 15.86 3.98
CA GLU A 165 18.28 17.04 4.11
C GLU A 165 17.46 18.33 4.35
N GLY A 166 16.43 18.23 5.20
CA GLY A 166 15.54 19.35 5.54
C GLY A 166 14.52 19.74 4.46
N ARG A 167 14.54 19.13 3.27
CA ARG A 167 13.57 19.36 2.18
C ARG A 167 12.45 18.32 2.20
N PRO A 168 11.19 18.69 1.90
CA PRO A 168 10.08 17.75 1.84
C PRO A 168 10.32 16.74 0.70
N ALA A 169 10.45 15.47 1.06
CA ALA A 169 10.73 14.37 0.16
C ALA A 169 9.50 13.49 -0.10
N PHE A 170 8.54 13.46 0.83
CA PHE A 170 7.32 12.69 0.66
C PHE A 170 6.25 13.12 1.68
N ARG A 171 4.97 13.10 1.31
CA ARG A 171 3.86 13.35 2.25
C ARG A 171 2.85 12.23 2.21
N ILE A 172 2.38 11.83 3.38
CA ILE A 172 1.37 10.78 3.54
C ILE A 172 0.30 11.27 4.50
N TRP A 173 -0.96 11.04 4.17
CA TRP A 173 -2.10 11.27 5.05
C TRP A 173 -2.64 9.91 5.48
N PHE A 174 -2.49 9.60 6.76
CA PHE A 174 -3.01 8.38 7.35
C PHE A 174 -4.36 8.64 8.00
N SER A 175 -5.39 7.86 7.68
CA SER A 175 -6.71 7.92 8.30
C SER A 175 -7.05 6.59 8.94
N GLU A 176 -7.58 6.66 10.16
CA GLU A 176 -7.98 5.47 10.93
C GLU A 176 -9.13 4.71 10.26
N THR A 177 -9.99 5.40 9.51
CA THR A 177 -11.16 4.80 8.86
C THR A 177 -10.82 4.02 7.59
N VAL A 178 -9.60 4.17 7.07
CA VAL A 178 -9.18 3.48 5.85
C VAL A 178 -8.59 2.11 6.22
N PRO A 179 -9.15 0.99 5.74
CA PRO A 179 -8.68 -0.34 6.11
C PRO A 179 -7.33 -0.66 5.45
N ILE A 180 -6.71 -1.77 5.89
CA ILE A 180 -5.47 -2.36 5.37
C ILE A 180 -4.23 -1.46 5.52
N LEU A 181 -4.17 -0.37 4.77
CA LEU A 181 -3.01 0.52 4.72
C LEU A 181 -3.19 1.78 5.57
N GLY A 182 -4.43 2.17 5.87
CA GLY A 182 -4.69 3.43 6.55
C GLY A 182 -4.31 4.67 5.73
N ILE A 183 -3.93 4.55 4.46
CA ILE A 183 -3.48 5.68 3.64
C ILE A 183 -4.69 6.29 2.95
N ALA A 184 -4.92 7.58 3.17
CA ALA A 184 -5.91 8.38 2.44
C ALA A 184 -5.30 9.06 1.20
N ARG A 185 -4.04 9.50 1.30
CA ARG A 185 -3.31 10.16 0.21
C ARG A 185 -1.82 10.03 0.42
N ALA A 186 -1.06 9.97 -0.67
CA ALA A 186 0.38 9.99 -0.65
C ALA A 186 0.92 10.84 -1.82
N GLU A 187 1.94 11.66 -1.59
CA GLU A 187 2.48 12.60 -2.58
C GLU A 187 4.00 12.63 -2.56
N HIS A 188 4.58 12.55 -3.76
CA HIS A 188 5.99 12.76 -4.02
C HIS A 188 6.24 14.22 -4.46
N PRO A 189 7.41 14.81 -4.16
CA PRO A 189 7.81 16.17 -4.57
C PRO A 189 7.95 16.40 -6.09
N GLY A 190 7.49 15.47 -6.93
CA GLY A 190 7.41 15.63 -8.39
C GLY A 190 5.97 15.57 -8.91
N GLY A 191 4.97 15.84 -8.06
CA GLY A 191 3.56 15.85 -8.44
C GLY A 191 2.91 14.47 -8.51
N VAL A 192 3.70 13.40 -8.63
CA VAL A 192 3.20 12.02 -8.62
C VAL A 192 2.66 11.67 -7.23
N GLY A 193 1.47 11.11 -7.17
CA GLY A 193 0.83 10.72 -5.92
C GLY A 193 -0.19 9.61 -6.10
N TRP A 194 -0.66 9.10 -4.98
CA TRP A 194 -1.77 8.17 -4.90
C TRP A 194 -2.84 8.78 -4.01
N GLU A 195 -4.09 8.68 -4.45
CA GLU A 195 -5.23 9.16 -3.67
C GLU A 195 -6.25 8.04 -3.52
N LEU A 196 -6.84 7.94 -2.33
CA LEU A 196 -7.90 7.00 -2.08
C LEU A 196 -9.11 7.31 -2.97
N LEU A 197 -9.49 6.32 -3.76
CA LEU A 197 -10.66 6.37 -4.62
C LEU A 197 -11.86 5.77 -3.89
N ALA A 198 -11.69 4.54 -3.41
CA ALA A 198 -12.76 3.75 -2.82
C ALA A 198 -12.23 2.80 -1.73
N TYR A 199 -13.07 2.38 -0.78
CA TYR A 199 -12.76 1.32 0.19
C TYR A 199 -14.06 0.70 0.72
N GLY A 200 -13.93 -0.52 1.23
CA GLY A 200 -15.08 -1.29 1.67
C GLY A 200 -14.73 -2.54 2.45
N ASP A 201 -15.78 -3.20 2.92
CA ASP A 201 -15.73 -4.61 3.32
C ASP A 201 -16.32 -5.47 2.19
N SER A 202 -16.06 -6.78 2.19
CA SER A 202 -16.51 -7.86 1.28
C SER A 202 -17.44 -7.52 0.10
N SER A 203 -18.54 -6.78 0.32
CA SER A 203 -19.45 -6.31 -0.71
C SER A 203 -20.00 -4.88 -0.52
N ARG A 204 -19.54 -4.12 0.49
CA ARG A 204 -20.12 -2.82 0.86
C ARG A 204 -19.09 -1.70 0.74
N LEU A 205 -19.49 -0.61 0.07
CA LEU A 205 -18.77 0.67 0.14
C LEU A 205 -19.01 1.32 1.49
N LEU A 206 -17.94 1.74 2.18
CA LEU A 206 -18.03 2.27 3.54
C LEU A 206 -18.17 3.81 3.61
N PHE A 207 -18.37 4.47 2.47
CA PHE A 207 -18.41 5.94 2.38
C PHE A 207 -19.60 6.62 3.05
N ASP A 208 -20.70 5.89 3.27
CA ASP A 208 -21.98 6.49 3.61
C ASP A 208 -22.27 6.60 5.12
N GLU A 209 -21.55 5.89 6.00
CA GLU A 209 -21.91 5.89 7.43
C GLU A 209 -21.39 7.11 8.20
N ALA A 210 -20.40 7.83 7.69
CA ALA A 210 -19.89 9.07 8.30
C ALA A 210 -20.61 10.35 7.80
N GLY A 211 -21.45 10.24 6.75
CA GLY A 211 -22.10 11.36 6.07
C GLY A 211 -23.63 11.41 6.15
N ALA A 212 -24.29 10.35 6.61
CA ALA A 212 -25.75 10.27 6.76
C ALA A 212 -26.27 10.97 8.04
N LYS A 213 -25.90 12.25 8.20
CA LYS A 213 -26.71 13.26 8.89
C LYS A 213 -26.68 14.52 8.05
N ARG A 214 -27.60 14.60 7.09
CA ARG A 214 -28.13 15.87 6.60
C ARG A 214 -29.62 15.86 6.83
#